data_AF-A0A532E6E1-F1
#
_entry.id   AF-A0A532E6E1-F1
#
_cell.length_a   1.000
_cell.length_b   1.000
_cell.length_c   1.000
_cell.angle_alpha   90.00
_cell.angle_beta   90.00
_cell.angle_gamma   90.00
#
_symmetry.space_group_name_H-M   'P 1'
#
loop_
_entity.id
_entity.type
_entity.pdbx_description
1 polymer ?
#
loop_
_entity_poly.entity_id
_entity_poly.type
_entity_poly.pdbx_seq_one_letter_code
_entity_poly.pdbx_strand_id
1 'polypeptide(L)'
;MRTPLKSILVETAEYMLTVCRYVERNPVCVGLAERVEQWRWSSAGMSGSVPLQAWALERPTAWLDWVNESETTNDYAPCGTHRRPRPVIMGLERVGIYMPPPASGQ
;
A
#
# COMPACT_ATOMS: atom_id res chain seq x y z
N MET A 1 9.47 11.70 25.33
CA MET A 1 9.63 10.35 24.73
C MET A 1 9.71 10.53 23.23
N ARG A 2 10.81 10.13 22.58
CA ARG A 2 10.92 10.16 21.11
C ARG A 2 10.72 8.74 20.60
N THR A 3 9.63 8.50 19.88
CA THR A 3 9.36 7.20 19.27
C THR A 3 10.40 6.95 18.18
N PRO A 4 11.01 5.75 18.11
CA PRO A 4 11.97 5.46 17.04
C PRO A 4 11.26 5.47 15.69
N LEU A 5 11.88 6.11 14.70
CA LEU A 5 11.46 6.07 13.30
C LEU A 5 12.07 4.84 12.63
N LYS A 6 11.38 4.28 11.63
CA LYS A 6 11.90 3.22 10.77
C LYS A 6 12.18 3.81 9.38
N SER A 7 13.39 3.62 8.88
CA SER A 7 13.80 3.95 7.52
C SER A 7 14.29 2.68 6.81
N ILE A 8 14.04 2.61 5.50
CA ILE A 8 14.38 1.46 4.66
C ILE A 8 14.78 2.01 3.30
N LEU A 9 15.80 1.43 2.69
CA LEU A 9 16.20 1.77 1.33
C LEU A 9 15.30 1.08 0.31
N VAL A 10 14.94 1.81 -0.74
CA VAL A 10 14.13 1.33 -1.84
C VAL A 10 14.98 1.44 -3.09
N GLU A 11 15.42 0.29 -3.63
CA GLU A 11 16.43 0.25 -4.69
C GLU A 11 15.84 -0.07 -6.07
N THR A 12 14.62 -0.61 -6.14
CA THR A 12 13.96 -0.97 -7.41
C THR A 12 12.58 -0.35 -7.56
N ALA A 13 12.14 -0.22 -8.81
CA ALA A 13 10.82 0.30 -9.16
C ALA A 13 9.70 -0.59 -8.59
N GLU A 14 9.85 -1.91 -8.70
CA GLU A 14 8.90 -2.90 -8.20
C GLU A 14 8.78 -2.84 -6.68
N TYR A 15 9.91 -2.66 -5.98
CA TYR A 15 9.91 -2.51 -4.54
C TYR A 15 9.25 -1.18 -4.13
N MET A 16 9.49 -0.09 -4.87
CA MET A 16 8.80 1.18 -4.66
C MET A 16 7.29 1.04 -4.78
N LEU A 17 6.79 0.39 -5.85
CA LEU A 17 5.36 0.12 -6.03
C LEU A 17 4.79 -0.72 -4.87
N THR A 18 5.53 -1.70 -4.39
CA THR A 18 5.08 -2.54 -3.27
C THR A 18 4.97 -1.74 -1.96
N VAL A 19 5.94 -0.88 -1.68
CA VAL A 19 5.91 0.02 -0.52
C VAL A 19 4.77 1.04 -0.62
N CYS A 20 4.57 1.63 -1.80
CA CYS A 20 3.44 2.55 -2.03
C CYS A 20 2.09 1.85 -1.82
N ARG A 21 1.92 0.62 -2.33
CA ARG A 21 0.71 -0.18 -2.13
C ARG A 21 0.47 -0.44 -0.65
N TYR A 22 1.50 -0.82 0.10
CA TYR A 22 1.42 -1.04 1.54
C TYR A 22 0.92 0.22 2.28
N VAL A 23 1.51 1.38 1.99
CA VAL A 23 1.14 2.64 2.65
C VAL A 23 -0.31 3.04 2.32
N GLU A 24 -0.70 2.99 1.05
CA GLU A 24 -2.05 3.39 0.62
C GLU A 24 -3.13 2.41 1.09
N ARG A 25 -2.81 1.11 1.23
CA ARG A 25 -3.74 0.07 1.69
C ARG A 25 -3.84 -0.03 3.21
N ASN A 26 -2.89 0.51 3.97
CA ASN A 26 -2.88 0.44 5.43
C ASN A 26 -4.24 0.84 6.09
N PRO A 27 -4.92 1.93 5.69
CA PRO A 27 -6.23 2.28 6.24
C PRO A 27 -7.30 1.20 6.04
N VAL A 28 -7.28 0.50 4.91
CA VAL A 28 -8.19 -0.63 4.64
C VAL A 28 -7.81 -1.84 5.50
N CYS A 29 -6.52 -2.17 5.58
CA CYS A 29 -6.04 -3.28 6.41
C CYS A 29 -6.38 -3.13 7.89
N VAL A 30 -6.43 -1.90 8.41
CA VAL A 30 -6.82 -1.64 9.81
C VAL A 30 -8.31 -1.33 10.00
N GLY A 31 -9.12 -1.47 8.94
CA GLY A 31 -10.58 -1.28 9.01
C GLY A 31 -11.03 0.17 9.16
N LEU A 32 -10.20 1.14 8.80
CA LEU A 32 -10.54 2.58 8.82
C LEU A 32 -11.28 3.04 7.56
N ALA A 33 -11.20 2.28 6.47
CA ALA A 33 -11.90 2.52 5.22
C ALA A 33 -12.22 1.19 4.52
N GLU A 34 -13.26 1.15 3.70
CA GLU A 34 -13.57 -0.04 2.89
C GLU A 34 -12.73 -0.08 1.61
N ARG A 35 -12.37 1.09 1.09
CA ARG A 35 -11.53 1.27 -0.09
C ARG A 35 -10.49 2.36 0.14
N VAL A 36 -9.33 2.26 -0.53
CA VAL A 36 -8.21 3.20 -0.29
C VAL A 36 -8.51 4.65 -0.67
N GLU A 37 -9.37 4.85 -1.67
CA GLU A 37 -9.79 6.16 -2.17
C GLU A 37 -10.70 6.90 -1.18
N GLN A 38 -11.33 6.18 -0.24
CA GLN A 38 -12.20 6.79 0.77
C GLN A 38 -11.39 7.43 1.91
N TRP A 39 -10.11 7.08 2.05
CA TRP A 39 -9.24 7.63 3.08
C TRP A 39 -8.63 8.97 2.64
N ARG A 40 -9.30 10.07 2.98
CA ARG A 40 -8.92 11.44 2.58
C ARG A 40 -7.51 11.90 2.99
N TRP A 41 -6.85 11.18 3.91
CA TRP A 41 -5.53 11.51 4.43
C TRP A 41 -4.40 10.69 3.79
N SER A 42 -4.65 10.07 2.62
CA SER A 42 -3.63 9.43 1.77
C SER A 42 -3.57 10.09 0.40
N SER A 43 -2.49 9.83 -0.34
CA SER A 43 -2.37 10.19 -1.77
C SER A 43 -3.43 9.54 -2.67
N ALA A 44 -4.04 8.44 -2.24
CA ALA A 44 -5.10 7.75 -2.98
C ALA A 44 -6.47 8.41 -2.81
N GLY A 45 -6.78 8.93 -1.62
CA GLY A 45 -8.09 9.54 -1.32
C GLY A 45 -8.11 11.05 -1.28
N MET A 46 -6.96 11.72 -1.43
CA MET A 46 -6.90 13.18 -1.39
C MET A 46 -7.32 13.79 -2.72
N SER A 47 -8.38 14.61 -2.70
CA SER A 47 -8.90 15.33 -3.85
C SER A 47 -8.49 16.81 -3.81
N GLY A 48 -7.38 17.14 -4.46
CA GLY A 48 -7.04 18.52 -4.89
C GLY A 48 -6.75 19.56 -3.80
N SER A 49 -6.83 19.22 -2.51
CA SER A 49 -6.59 20.14 -1.40
C SER A 49 -5.11 20.39 -1.10
N VAL A 50 -4.23 19.47 -1.48
CA VAL A 50 -2.77 19.60 -1.34
C VAL A 50 -2.11 19.12 -2.64
N PRO A 51 -1.23 19.92 -3.27
CA PRO A 51 -0.53 19.49 -4.48
C PRO A 51 0.39 18.31 -4.15
N LEU A 52 0.22 17.20 -4.87
CA LEU A 52 1.09 16.04 -4.78
C LEU A 52 2.21 16.15 -5.79
N GLN A 53 3.42 15.77 -5.38
CA GLN A 53 4.52 15.57 -6.32
C GLN A 53 4.19 14.38 -7.22
N ALA A 54 4.49 14.53 -8.52
CA ALA A 54 4.39 13.43 -9.46
C ALA A 54 5.31 12.29 -9.01
N TRP A 55 4.90 11.06 -9.29
CA TRP A 55 5.73 9.90 -8.98
C TRP A 55 7.01 9.96 -9.84
N ALA A 56 8.14 9.57 -9.26
CA ALA A 56 9.40 9.44 -9.98
C ALA A 56 9.37 8.29 -11.01
N LEU A 57 8.36 7.42 -10.90
CA LEU A 57 8.09 6.29 -11.77
C LEU A 57 6.72 6.44 -12.40
N GLU A 58 6.51 5.77 -13.53
CA GLU A 58 5.20 5.66 -14.13
C GLU A 58 4.26 4.90 -13.17
N ARG A 59 3.15 5.55 -12.80
CA ARG A 59 2.11 4.92 -11.99
C ARG A 59 1.27 4.04 -12.90
N PRO A 60 1.11 2.74 -12.61
CA PRO A 60 0.26 1.86 -13.40
C PRO A 60 -1.17 2.41 -13.55
N THR A 61 -1.75 2.31 -14.74
CA THR A 61 -3.12 2.81 -15.00
C THR A 61 -4.15 2.14 -14.11
N ALA A 62 -4.03 0.83 -13.87
CA ALA A 62 -4.88 0.04 -13.00
C ALA A 62 -4.44 0.06 -11.52
N TRP A 63 -3.73 1.11 -11.09
CA TRP A 63 -3.15 1.18 -9.74
C TRP A 63 -4.19 1.02 -8.63
N LEU A 64 -5.30 1.76 -8.70
CA LEU A 64 -6.33 1.72 -7.64
C LEU A 64 -6.99 0.35 -7.52
N ASP A 65 -7.18 -0.34 -8.64
CA ASP A 65 -7.71 -1.71 -8.64
C ASP A 65 -6.73 -2.65 -7.95
N TRP A 66 -5.46 -2.61 -8.38
CA TRP A 66 -4.40 -3.44 -7.79
C TRP A 66 -4.20 -3.17 -6.29
N VAL A 67 -4.27 -1.92 -5.86
CA VAL A 67 -4.16 -1.57 -4.44
C VAL A 67 -5.35 -2.08 -3.64
N ASN A 68 -6.56 -2.10 -4.21
CA ASN A 68 -7.77 -2.57 -3.53
C ASN A 68 -7.94 -4.11 -3.57
N GLU A 69 -7.27 -4.82 -4.49
CA GLU A 69 -7.24 -6.30 -4.50
C GLU A 69 -6.79 -6.90 -3.16
N SER A 70 -7.50 -7.92 -2.69
CA SER A 70 -7.09 -8.67 -1.50
C SER A 70 -5.82 -9.46 -1.77
N GLU A 71 -4.78 -9.27 -0.96
CA GLU A 71 -3.67 -10.21 -0.93
C GLU A 71 -4.20 -11.54 -0.37
N THR A 72 -4.02 -12.63 -1.13
CA THR A 72 -4.45 -14.00 -0.75
C THR A 72 -3.79 -14.55 0.51
N THR A 73 -2.89 -13.79 1.15
CA THR A 73 -2.32 -14.15 2.45
C THR A 73 -3.13 -13.49 3.55
N ASN A 74 -4.12 -14.25 4.01
CA ASN A 74 -4.87 -14.06 5.25
C ASN A 74 -3.96 -14.13 6.50
N ASP A 75 -3.01 -13.20 6.65
CA ASP A 75 -2.20 -13.03 7.88
C ASP A 75 -2.51 -11.72 8.62
N TYR A 76 -3.50 -10.96 8.16
CA TYR A 76 -4.00 -9.79 8.88
C TYR A 76 -5.03 -10.24 9.91
N ALA A 77 -4.58 -10.72 11.07
CA ALA A 77 -5.46 -10.84 12.22
C ALA A 77 -6.10 -9.46 12.49
N PRO A 78 -7.44 -9.37 12.70
CA PRO A 78 -8.07 -8.11 13.06
C PRO A 78 -7.35 -7.55 14.29
N CYS A 79 -7.00 -6.27 14.24
CA CYS A 79 -6.32 -5.55 15.32
C CYS A 79 -7.22 -5.48 16.55
N GLY A 80 -7.26 -6.58 17.30
CA GLY A 80 -7.92 -6.72 18.58
C GLY A 80 -6.89 -7.18 19.60
N THR A 81 -6.72 -6.37 20.65
CA THR A 81 -5.96 -6.68 21.87
C THR A 81 -4.42 -6.65 21.76
N HIS A 82 -3.86 -5.48 22.06
CA HIS A 82 -2.63 -5.28 22.84
C HIS A 82 -1.45 -6.27 22.68
N ARG A 83 -1.18 -6.72 21.45
CA ARG A 83 0.13 -7.23 21.04
C ARG A 83 0.52 -6.46 19.79
N ARG A 84 1.60 -5.68 19.87
CA ARG A 84 2.15 -4.87 18.77
C ARG A 84 2.07 -5.71 17.48
N PRO A 85 1.25 -5.33 16.46
CA PRO A 85 1.33 -6.01 15.19
C PRO A 85 2.77 -5.82 14.72
N ARG A 86 3.51 -6.93 14.57
CA ARG A 86 4.87 -6.86 14.02
C ARG A 86 4.72 -6.23 12.64
N PRO A 87 5.47 -5.16 12.32
CA PRO A 87 5.29 -4.51 11.04
C PRO A 87 5.66 -5.52 9.95
N VAL A 88 4.67 -5.86 9.14
CA VAL A 88 4.66 -6.77 7.97
C VAL A 88 5.68 -6.36 6.88
N ILE A 89 6.55 -5.39 7.18
CA ILE A 89 7.68 -5.05 6.33
C ILE A 89 8.71 -6.21 6.20
N MET A 90 8.75 -7.18 7.14
CA MET A 90 9.52 -8.43 6.94
C MET A 90 8.75 -9.53 6.15
N GLY A 91 7.64 -9.16 5.50
CA GLY A 91 6.90 -10.03 4.57
C GLY A 91 7.13 -9.68 3.10
N LEU A 92 7.77 -8.54 2.81
CA LEU A 92 8.08 -8.13 1.42
C LEU A 92 9.12 -9.04 0.73
N GLU A 93 9.75 -9.92 1.48
CA GLU A 93 10.64 -10.97 0.98
C GLU A 93 9.90 -12.20 0.42
N ARG A 94 8.56 -12.25 0.53
CA ARG A 94 7.71 -13.32 -0.05
C ARG A 94 6.50 -12.84 -0.84
N VAL A 95 6.37 -11.54 -1.12
CA VAL A 95 5.34 -11.05 -2.05
C VAL A 95 5.79 -11.47 -3.46
N GLY A 96 5.33 -12.62 -3.91
CA GLY A 96 5.45 -13.05 -5.29
C GLY A 96 4.89 -11.96 -6.17
N ILE A 97 5.75 -11.37 -7.00
CA ILE A 97 5.42 -10.28 -7.91
C ILE A 97 4.48 -10.87 -8.97
N TYR A 98 3.17 -10.79 -8.74
CA TYR A 98 2.19 -10.91 -9.81
C TYR A 98 1.65 -9.51 -10.10
N MET A 99 2.28 -8.87 -11.08
CA MET A 99 1.68 -7.77 -11.80
C MET A 99 0.75 -8.40 -12.85
N PRO A 100 -0.59 -8.27 -12.75
CA PRO A 100 -1.45 -8.72 -13.83
C PRO A 100 -1.05 -7.97 -15.11
N PRO A 101 -0.90 -8.66 -16.26
CA PRO A 101 -0.60 -7.99 -17.51
C PRO A 101 -1.70 -6.96 -17.81
N PRO A 102 -1.36 -5.80 -18.39
CA PRO A 102 -2.37 -4.83 -18.79
C PRO A 102 -3.36 -5.55 -19.72
N ALA A 103 -4.65 -5.46 -19.38
CA ALA A 103 -5.72 -6.04 -20.18
C ALA A 103 -5.51 -5.59 -21.63
N SER A 104 -5.09 -6.52 -22.48
CA SER A 104 -4.90 -6.28 -23.90
C SER A 104 -6.29 -6.09 -24.47
N GLY A 105 -6.68 -4.83 -24.68
CA GLY A 105 -7.87 -4.48 -25.43
C GLY A 105 -7.72 -4.99 -26.85
N GLN A 106 -8.67 -5.81 -27.27
CA GLN A 106 -9.00 -6.07 -28.67
C GLN A 106 -10.18 -5.18 -29.05
#